data_AF-A0A355YSV0-F1
#
_entry.id   AF-A0A355YSV0-F1
#
_cell.length_a   1.000
_cell.length_b   1.000
_cell.length_c   1.000
_cell.angle_alpha   90.00
_cell.angle_beta   90.00
_cell.angle_gamma   90.00
#
_symmetry.space_group_name_H-M   'P 1'
#
loop_
_entity.id
_entity.type
_entity.pdbx_description
1 polymer ?
#
loop_
_entity_poly.entity_id
_entity_poly.type
_entity_poly.pdbx_seq_one_letter_code
_entity_poly.pdbx_strand_id
1 'polypeptide(L)'
;AIRLDPFREEAYLSLLENGFLDDQILTSEESQRLRSILIDYGDRNMTNERIFQENREGYARFAYQAGIAYYYKFEEKSNKKNAKGYFEIAAASDCLETSQTERARRLYTISDYYARIGMEDAAGDQSVTYLDYWKDMTALSEGNLVETDNERTAIVMYAELTGQLILHTAEFKNAGVKKEEMLACLKTIEQHLASDFTGLDESGRKWLEEDLQKLSGNLEKAERMVRSAYEQRTQEE
;
A
#
# COMPACT_ATOMS: atom_id res chain seq x y z
N ALA A 1 18.51 24.67 -1.06
CA ALA A 1 18.36 24.16 -2.44
C ALA A 1 16.97 24.49 -2.99
N ILE A 2 15.89 23.88 -2.48
CA ILE A 2 14.50 24.05 -2.97
C ILE A 2 14.05 25.52 -3.09
N ARG A 3 14.33 26.37 -2.09
CA ARG A 3 13.99 27.80 -2.17
C ARG A 3 14.64 28.50 -3.38
N LEU A 4 15.86 28.11 -3.75
CA LEU A 4 16.57 28.72 -4.89
C LEU A 4 16.06 28.18 -6.23
N ASP A 5 15.79 26.88 -6.30
CA ASP A 5 15.33 26.21 -7.51
C ASP A 5 14.33 25.08 -7.17
N PRO A 6 13.02 25.36 -7.16
CA PRO A 6 11.98 24.39 -6.83
C PRO A 6 11.64 23.45 -8.01
N PHE A 7 12.27 23.60 -9.17
CA PHE A 7 12.06 22.68 -10.31
C PHE A 7 12.89 21.40 -10.18
N ARG A 8 13.94 21.41 -9.34
CA ARG A 8 14.93 20.35 -9.26
C ARG A 8 14.54 19.20 -8.35
N GLU A 9 14.34 18.02 -8.95
CA GLU A 9 13.98 16.80 -8.23
C GLU A 9 15.00 16.41 -7.15
N GLU A 10 16.30 16.59 -7.40
CA GLU A 10 17.35 16.11 -6.50
C GLU A 10 17.27 16.80 -5.13
N ALA A 11 16.78 18.04 -5.10
CA ALA A 11 16.62 18.79 -3.87
C ALA A 11 15.50 18.22 -2.99
N TYR A 12 14.42 17.72 -3.59
CA TYR A 12 13.30 17.09 -2.87
C TYR A 12 13.64 15.66 -2.49
N LEU A 13 14.23 14.88 -3.40
CA LEU A 13 14.65 13.51 -3.14
C LEU A 13 15.71 13.47 -2.04
N SER A 14 16.74 14.33 -2.10
CA SER A 14 17.74 14.40 -1.03
C SER A 14 17.16 14.87 0.29
N LEU A 15 16.16 15.76 0.29
CA LEU A 15 15.49 16.16 1.53
C LEU A 15 14.74 14.97 2.14
N LEU A 16 14.00 14.22 1.31
CA LEU A 16 13.27 13.05 1.76
C LEU A 16 14.22 11.95 2.26
N GLU A 17 15.21 11.56 1.46
CA GLU A 17 16.08 10.42 1.74
C GLU A 17 17.12 10.71 2.83
N ASN A 18 17.79 11.86 2.76
CA ASN A 18 18.91 12.18 3.65
C ASN A 18 18.50 13.14 4.78
N GLY A 19 17.38 13.84 4.63
CA GLY A 19 16.91 14.82 5.61
C GLY A 19 15.85 14.28 6.56
N PHE A 20 15.01 13.33 6.11
CA PHE A 20 13.86 12.82 6.88
C PHE A 20 13.84 11.30 7.04
N LEU A 21 14.74 10.55 6.39
CA LEU A 21 14.74 9.09 6.40
C LEU A 21 16.12 8.53 6.73
N ASP A 22 16.97 9.31 7.39
CA ASP A 22 18.30 8.87 7.81
C ASP A 22 18.20 7.72 8.83
N ASP A 23 17.21 7.80 9.72
CA ASP A 23 16.85 6.77 10.71
C ASP A 23 15.83 5.73 10.21
N GLN A 24 15.44 5.82 8.93
CA GLN A 24 14.42 4.98 8.27
C GLN A 24 12.98 5.13 8.81
N ILE A 25 12.68 6.19 9.55
CA ILE A 25 11.34 6.48 10.09
C ILE A 25 10.91 7.87 9.63
N LEU A 26 9.77 7.97 8.94
CA LEU A 26 9.16 9.26 8.62
C LEU A 26 8.22 9.66 9.76
N THR A 27 8.58 10.71 10.50
CA THR A 27 7.77 11.23 11.60
C THR A 27 6.66 12.18 11.13
N SER A 28 5.66 12.42 11.97
CA SER A 28 4.62 13.42 11.69
C SER A 28 5.19 14.84 11.58
N GLU A 29 6.25 15.16 12.33
CA GLU A 29 6.93 16.46 12.27
C GLU A 29 7.62 16.65 10.91
N GLU A 30 8.37 15.65 10.45
CA GLU A 30 9.04 15.68 9.14
C GLU A 30 8.04 15.71 7.99
N SER A 31 6.95 14.93 8.12
CA SER A 31 5.82 14.97 7.21
C SER A 31 5.20 16.38 7.12
N GLN A 32 4.99 17.04 8.27
CA GLN A 32 4.48 18.42 8.32
C GLN A 32 5.48 19.40 7.70
N ARG A 33 6.78 19.20 7.93
CA ARG A 33 7.84 20.03 7.37
C ARG A 33 7.92 19.87 5.85
N LEU A 34 7.84 18.65 5.33
CA LEU A 34 7.77 18.37 3.89
C LEU A 34 6.57 19.09 3.26
N ARG A 35 5.38 18.94 3.85
CA ARG A 35 4.17 19.65 3.37
C ARG A 35 4.36 21.16 3.37
N SER A 36 4.94 21.70 4.45
CA SER A 36 5.19 23.14 4.58
C SER A 36 6.13 23.64 3.48
N ILE A 37 7.15 22.87 3.13
CA ILE A 37 8.08 23.19 2.03
C ILE A 37 7.38 23.12 0.67
N LEU A 38 6.52 22.14 0.43
CA LEU A 38 5.77 21.98 -0.83
C LEU A 38 4.81 23.17 -1.07
N ILE A 39 4.10 23.61 -0.03
CA ILE A 39 3.12 24.72 -0.13
C ILE A 39 3.76 26.11 0.04
N ASP A 40 5.04 26.20 0.36
CA ASP A 40 5.74 27.48 0.51
C ASP A 40 5.85 28.20 -0.84
N TYR A 41 5.58 29.50 -0.82
CA TYR A 41 5.70 30.41 -1.97
C TYR A 41 7.12 30.97 -2.10
N GLY A 42 7.87 31.03 -1.00
CA GLY A 42 9.09 31.83 -0.93
C GLY A 42 8.82 33.27 -1.36
N ASP A 43 9.60 33.78 -2.32
CA ASP A 43 9.45 35.11 -2.91
C ASP A 43 8.72 35.08 -4.27
N ARG A 44 7.91 34.05 -4.53
CA ARG A 44 7.26 33.76 -5.82
C ARG A 44 5.72 33.80 -5.74
N ASN A 45 5.05 33.80 -6.89
CA ASN A 45 3.58 33.81 -6.99
C ASN A 45 2.94 32.40 -7.02
N MET A 46 3.75 31.35 -6.99
CA MET A 46 3.32 29.95 -7.04
C MET A 46 4.05 29.18 -5.95
N THR A 47 3.39 28.14 -5.42
CA THR A 47 4.01 27.24 -4.45
C THR A 47 5.17 26.48 -5.10
N ASN A 48 6.11 26.04 -4.27
CA ASN A 48 7.21 25.19 -4.67
C ASN A 48 6.70 23.93 -5.40
N GLU A 49 5.65 23.29 -4.89
CA GLU A 49 5.04 22.12 -5.51
C GLU A 49 4.50 22.39 -6.92
N ARG A 50 3.83 23.52 -7.13
CA ARG A 50 3.27 23.84 -8.44
C ARG A 50 4.37 24.07 -9.48
N ILE A 51 5.51 24.63 -9.08
CA ILE A 51 6.67 24.76 -9.97
C ILE A 51 7.32 23.39 -10.20
N PHE A 52 7.41 22.56 -9.16
CA PHE A 52 7.99 21.23 -9.26
C PHE A 52 7.16 20.31 -10.19
N GLN A 53 5.84 20.44 -10.20
CA GLN A 53 4.94 19.70 -11.11
C GLN A 53 5.21 19.94 -12.60
N GLU A 54 5.79 21.08 -12.97
CA GLU A 54 6.21 21.34 -14.35
C GLU A 54 7.37 20.41 -14.77
N ASN A 55 8.15 19.91 -13.80
CA ASN A 55 9.09 18.80 -13.99
C ASN A 55 8.34 17.47 -13.83
N ARG A 56 7.60 17.06 -14.87
CA ARG A 56 6.74 15.87 -14.83
C ARG A 56 7.46 14.60 -14.37
N GLU A 57 8.63 14.31 -14.96
CA GLU A 57 9.42 13.12 -14.62
C GLU A 57 9.92 13.19 -13.18
N GLY A 58 10.47 14.33 -12.78
CA GLY A 58 11.02 14.49 -11.43
C GLY A 58 9.97 14.48 -10.33
N TYR A 59 8.81 15.09 -10.59
CA TYR A 59 7.69 15.06 -9.67
C TYR A 59 7.12 13.65 -9.54
N ALA A 60 7.02 12.88 -10.63
CA ALA A 60 6.59 11.49 -10.58
C ALA A 60 7.55 10.61 -9.77
N ARG A 61 8.87 10.78 -9.93
CA ARG A 61 9.88 10.06 -9.14
C ARG A 61 9.81 10.42 -7.67
N PHE A 62 9.70 11.71 -7.35
CA PHE A 62 9.49 12.16 -5.98
C PHE A 62 8.20 11.58 -5.39
N ALA A 63 7.10 11.62 -6.13
CA ALA A 63 5.82 11.08 -5.67
C ALA A 63 5.93 9.57 -5.40
N TYR A 64 6.60 8.81 -6.26
CA TYR A 64 6.85 7.40 -6.00
C TYR A 64 7.63 7.17 -4.70
N GLN A 65 8.75 7.87 -4.49
CA GLN A 65 9.57 7.72 -3.28
C GLN A 65 8.85 8.19 -2.01
N ALA A 66 8.12 9.31 -2.09
CA ALA A 66 7.30 9.80 -0.99
C ALA A 66 6.21 8.79 -0.64
N GLY A 67 5.51 8.22 -1.64
CA GLY A 67 4.53 7.15 -1.42
C GLY A 67 5.11 5.97 -0.66
N ILE A 68 6.28 5.46 -1.08
CA ILE A 68 7.00 4.37 -0.40
C ILE A 68 7.33 4.74 1.05
N ALA A 69 7.81 5.96 1.30
CA ALA A 69 8.12 6.44 2.64
C ALA A 69 6.86 6.51 3.52
N TYR A 70 5.77 7.11 3.03
CA TYR A 70 4.51 7.20 3.76
C TYR A 70 3.87 5.83 4.03
N TYR A 71 4.08 4.86 3.15
CA TYR A 71 3.47 3.54 3.28
C TYR A 71 4.26 2.62 4.23
N TYR A 72 5.59 2.63 4.13
CA TYR A 72 6.44 1.68 4.87
C TYR A 72 7.15 2.25 6.08
N LYS A 73 7.43 3.55 6.09
CA LYS A 73 8.31 4.20 7.07
C LYS A 73 7.59 5.19 7.97
N PHE A 74 6.35 5.55 7.65
CA PHE A 74 5.59 6.48 8.47
C PHE A 74 5.30 5.90 9.85
N GLU A 75 5.52 6.69 10.89
CA GLU A 75 5.38 6.26 12.28
C GLU A 75 3.96 5.75 12.62
N GLU A 76 2.93 6.30 11.97
CA GLU A 76 1.55 5.83 12.09
C GLU A 76 1.29 4.61 11.17
N LYS A 77 1.84 3.47 11.55
CA LYS A 77 1.80 2.21 10.77
C LYS A 77 0.39 1.70 10.47
N SER A 78 -0.62 2.10 11.23
CA SER A 78 -2.02 1.70 11.05
C SER A 78 -2.74 2.49 9.95
N ASN A 79 -2.14 3.56 9.41
CA ASN A 79 -2.85 4.50 8.56
C ASN A 79 -2.15 4.74 7.22
N LYS A 80 -2.51 3.91 6.24
CA LYS A 80 -1.91 3.93 4.90
C LYS A 80 -2.45 5.03 3.99
N LYS A 81 -3.46 5.78 4.42
CA LYS A 81 -4.11 6.82 3.60
C LYS A 81 -3.17 7.95 3.21
N ASN A 82 -2.14 8.23 4.02
CA ASN A 82 -1.22 9.34 3.78
C ASN A 82 -0.35 9.13 2.53
N ALA A 83 -0.18 7.88 2.08
CA ALA A 83 0.53 7.56 0.85
C ALA A 83 -0.35 7.72 -0.41
N LYS A 84 -1.69 7.82 -0.27
CA LYS A 84 -2.65 7.79 -1.39
C LYS A 84 -2.30 8.79 -2.49
N GLY A 85 -2.22 10.08 -2.17
CA GLY A 85 -2.03 11.12 -3.17
C GLY A 85 -0.70 10.98 -3.94
N TYR A 86 0.34 10.52 -3.25
CA TYR A 86 1.64 10.27 -3.87
C TYR A 86 1.61 9.07 -4.83
N PHE A 87 0.98 7.96 -4.43
CA PHE A 87 0.84 6.81 -5.32
C PHE A 87 -0.13 7.05 -6.47
N GLU A 88 -1.15 7.91 -6.29
CA GLU A 88 -2.04 8.32 -7.38
C GLU A 88 -1.25 8.97 -8.53
N ILE A 89 -0.36 9.92 -8.18
CA ILE A 89 0.53 10.59 -9.14
C ILE A 89 1.47 9.57 -9.79
N ALA A 90 2.12 8.71 -9.00
CA ALA A 90 3.08 7.73 -9.51
C ALA A 90 2.42 6.67 -10.41
N ALA A 91 1.22 6.19 -10.06
CA ALA A 91 0.49 5.18 -10.83
C ALA A 91 -0.05 5.72 -12.17
N ALA A 92 -0.33 7.03 -12.24
CA ALA A 92 -0.78 7.71 -13.46
C ALA A 92 0.38 8.21 -14.35
N SER A 93 1.63 8.04 -13.91
CA SER A 93 2.80 8.55 -14.63
C SER A 93 3.15 7.71 -15.86
N ASP A 94 3.45 8.39 -16.95
CA ASP A 94 4.06 7.84 -18.17
C ASP A 94 5.60 7.96 -18.17
N CYS A 95 6.18 8.53 -17.12
CA CYS A 95 7.62 8.80 -16.99
C CYS A 95 8.35 7.82 -16.06
N LEU A 96 7.63 6.94 -15.35
CA LEU A 96 8.21 5.94 -14.46
C LEU A 96 8.36 4.59 -15.18
N GLU A 97 9.22 3.73 -14.64
CA GLU A 97 9.31 2.35 -15.10
C GLU A 97 7.99 1.61 -14.86
N THR A 98 7.64 0.67 -15.76
CA THR A 98 6.42 -0.13 -15.64
C THR A 98 6.30 -0.82 -14.27
N SER A 99 7.41 -1.34 -13.75
CA SER A 99 7.46 -1.97 -12.42
C SER A 99 7.06 -0.98 -11.30
N GLN A 100 7.53 0.27 -11.37
CA GLN A 100 7.21 1.31 -10.40
C GLN A 100 5.76 1.77 -10.52
N THR A 101 5.23 1.94 -11.74
CA THR A 101 3.82 2.32 -11.94
C THR A 101 2.87 1.22 -11.46
N GLU A 102 3.20 -0.05 -11.72
CA GLU A 102 2.40 -1.19 -11.25
C GLU A 102 2.45 -1.32 -9.73
N ARG A 103 3.63 -1.16 -9.12
CA ARG A 103 3.77 -1.11 -7.65
C ARG A 103 2.96 0.04 -7.06
N ALA A 104 3.07 1.24 -7.63
CA ALA A 104 2.31 2.40 -7.19
C ALA A 104 0.79 2.15 -7.30
N ARG A 105 0.32 1.51 -8.37
CA ARG A 105 -1.11 1.15 -8.52
C ARG A 105 -1.59 0.20 -7.41
N ARG A 106 -0.79 -0.83 -7.08
CA ARG A 106 -1.11 -1.76 -5.98
C ARG A 106 -1.24 -1.03 -4.64
N LEU A 107 -0.25 -0.20 -4.31
CA LEU A 107 -0.20 0.51 -3.04
C LEU A 107 -1.21 1.66 -2.97
N TYR A 108 -1.47 2.35 -4.09
CA TYR A 108 -2.55 3.34 -4.21
C TYR A 108 -3.89 2.72 -3.86
N THR A 109 -4.20 1.56 -4.43
CA THR A 109 -5.49 0.90 -4.21
C THR A 109 -5.72 0.63 -2.73
N ILE A 110 -4.72 0.04 -2.04
CA ILE A 110 -4.78 -0.18 -0.59
C ILE A 110 -4.95 1.15 0.16
N SER A 111 -4.13 2.16 -0.14
CA SER A 111 -4.21 3.47 0.49
C SER A 111 -5.55 4.19 0.26
N ASP A 112 -6.18 4.02 -0.91
CA ASP A 112 -7.49 4.57 -1.24
C ASP A 112 -8.61 3.88 -0.46
N TYR A 113 -8.53 2.55 -0.31
CA TYR A 113 -9.46 1.81 0.53
C TYR A 113 -9.40 2.27 1.99
N TYR A 114 -8.21 2.44 2.56
CA TYR A 114 -8.05 3.01 3.91
C TYR A 114 -8.59 4.43 4.03
N ALA A 115 -8.68 5.17 2.93
CA ALA A 115 -9.26 6.51 2.91
C ALA A 115 -10.79 6.52 2.77
N ARG A 116 -11.41 5.45 2.25
CA ARG A 116 -12.82 5.43 1.81
C ARG A 116 -13.69 4.38 2.48
N ILE A 117 -13.12 3.31 3.01
CA ILE A 117 -13.90 2.21 3.61
C ILE A 117 -14.69 2.73 4.81
N GLY A 118 -16.00 2.48 4.82
CA GLY A 118 -16.92 3.02 5.83
C GLY A 118 -17.31 4.49 5.66
N MET A 119 -16.89 5.16 4.57
CA MET A 119 -17.41 6.49 4.21
C MET A 119 -18.65 6.35 3.32
N GLU A 120 -19.73 6.98 3.78
CA GLU A 120 -20.96 7.20 3.02
C GLU A 120 -20.88 8.54 2.28
N ASP A 121 -21.40 8.59 1.05
CA ASP A 121 -21.55 9.84 0.31
C ASP A 121 -22.72 10.68 0.85
N ALA A 122 -22.97 11.83 0.24
CA ALA A 122 -24.05 12.73 0.67
C ALA A 122 -25.47 12.12 0.54
N ALA A 123 -25.61 11.03 -0.22
CA ALA A 123 -26.84 10.26 -0.35
C ALA A 123 -26.94 9.09 0.65
N GLY A 124 -25.88 8.81 1.40
CA GLY A 124 -25.79 7.67 2.31
C GLY A 124 -25.26 6.39 1.65
N ASP A 125 -24.83 6.46 0.38
CA ASP A 125 -24.31 5.31 -0.35
C ASP A 125 -22.83 5.09 -0.01
N GLN A 126 -22.44 3.83 0.18
CA GLN A 126 -21.03 3.49 0.40
C GLN A 126 -20.21 3.82 -0.85
N SER A 127 -19.16 4.63 -0.68
CA SER A 127 -18.33 5.05 -1.80
C SER A 127 -17.54 3.91 -2.46
N VAL A 128 -17.33 2.79 -1.75
CA VAL A 128 -16.84 1.52 -2.28
C VAL A 128 -17.48 0.36 -1.54
N THR A 129 -17.87 -0.69 -2.26
CA THR A 129 -18.44 -1.90 -1.64
C THR A 129 -17.34 -2.89 -1.23
N TYR A 130 -17.62 -3.72 -0.22
CA TYR A 130 -16.71 -4.82 0.15
C TYR A 130 -16.50 -5.84 -0.98
N LEU A 131 -17.44 -5.96 -1.92
CA LEU A 131 -17.27 -6.85 -3.08
C LEU A 131 -16.26 -6.29 -4.08
N ASP A 132 -16.30 -4.99 -4.35
CA ASP A 132 -15.30 -4.32 -5.21
C ASP A 132 -13.93 -4.40 -4.55
N TYR A 133 -13.87 -4.18 -3.23
CA TYR A 133 -12.64 -4.31 -2.47
C TYR A 133 -12.02 -5.70 -2.58
N TRP A 134 -12.84 -6.74 -2.41
CA TRP A 134 -12.39 -8.11 -2.56
C TRP A 134 -11.78 -8.38 -3.94
N LYS A 135 -12.46 -7.95 -5.01
CA LYS A 135 -12.00 -8.14 -6.39
C LYS A 135 -10.68 -7.43 -6.65
N ASP A 136 -10.56 -6.18 -6.21
CA ASP A 136 -9.34 -5.41 -6.39
C ASP A 136 -8.17 -6.05 -5.62
N MET A 137 -8.37 -6.38 -4.35
CA MET A 137 -7.29 -6.94 -3.51
C MET A 137 -6.82 -8.31 -3.98
N THR A 138 -7.75 -9.16 -4.43
CA THR A 138 -7.41 -10.46 -5.01
C THR A 138 -6.63 -10.29 -6.30
N ALA A 139 -7.12 -9.48 -7.25
CA ALA A 139 -6.43 -9.20 -8.50
C ALA A 139 -5.02 -8.62 -8.30
N LEU A 140 -4.84 -7.72 -7.34
CA LEU A 140 -3.52 -7.13 -7.04
C LEU A 140 -2.53 -8.12 -6.40
N SER A 141 -3.05 -9.22 -5.85
CA SER A 141 -2.27 -10.29 -5.22
C SER A 141 -2.07 -11.51 -6.12
N GLU A 142 -2.52 -11.46 -7.37
CA GLU A 142 -2.38 -12.57 -8.32
C GLU A 142 -0.95 -12.72 -8.86
N GLY A 143 -0.55 -13.98 -9.06
CA GLY A 143 0.73 -14.33 -9.67
C GLY A 143 1.92 -14.28 -8.71
N ASN A 144 3.12 -14.52 -9.25
CA ASN A 144 4.35 -14.47 -8.48
C ASN A 144 4.79 -13.01 -8.27
N LEU A 145 4.39 -12.42 -7.16
CA LEU A 145 4.75 -11.05 -6.80
C LEU A 145 6.25 -10.87 -6.44
N VAL A 146 6.95 -11.96 -6.09
CA VAL A 146 8.39 -11.90 -5.86
C VAL A 146 9.12 -11.66 -7.18
N GLU A 147 8.74 -12.38 -8.23
CA GLU A 147 9.33 -12.26 -9.57
C GLU A 147 8.92 -10.97 -10.29
N THR A 148 7.65 -10.59 -10.19
CA THR A 148 7.11 -9.41 -10.90
C THR A 148 7.40 -8.09 -10.20
N ASP A 149 7.77 -8.13 -8.92
CA ASP A 149 8.04 -6.95 -8.12
C ASP A 149 9.25 -7.18 -7.20
N ASN A 150 9.04 -7.53 -5.93
CA ASN A 150 10.09 -7.93 -4.99
C ASN A 150 9.45 -8.60 -3.76
N GLU A 151 10.29 -9.25 -2.96
CA GLU A 151 9.89 -10.01 -1.77
C GLU A 151 9.16 -9.16 -0.74
N ARG A 152 9.58 -7.91 -0.54
CA ARG A 152 8.97 -7.01 0.44
C ARG A 152 7.56 -6.61 0.02
N THR A 153 7.38 -6.23 -1.24
CA THR A 153 6.06 -5.91 -1.78
C THR A 153 5.15 -7.14 -1.72
N ALA A 154 5.64 -8.32 -2.12
CA ALA A 154 4.87 -9.56 -2.08
C ALA A 154 4.32 -9.87 -0.68
N ILE A 155 5.18 -9.87 0.34
CA ILE A 155 4.76 -10.10 1.74
C ILE A 155 3.72 -9.08 2.17
N VAL A 156 3.90 -7.82 1.81
CA VAL A 156 2.99 -6.74 2.18
C VAL A 156 1.62 -6.90 1.54
N MET A 157 1.55 -7.28 0.27
CA MET A 157 0.29 -7.53 -0.44
C MET A 157 -0.44 -8.74 0.16
N TYR A 158 0.28 -9.84 0.38
CA TYR A 158 -0.27 -11.04 0.98
C TYR A 158 -0.73 -10.81 2.43
N ALA A 159 0.04 -10.07 3.23
CA ALA A 159 -0.32 -9.69 4.58
C ALA A 159 -1.52 -8.75 4.63
N GLU A 160 -1.63 -7.82 3.68
CA GLU A 160 -2.79 -6.96 3.56
C GLU A 160 -4.05 -7.77 3.30
N LEU A 161 -4.09 -8.57 2.24
CA LEU A 161 -5.24 -9.40 1.91
C LEU A 161 -5.63 -10.35 3.05
N THR A 162 -4.64 -10.98 3.69
CA THR A 162 -4.87 -11.86 4.85
C THR A 162 -5.44 -11.08 6.05
N GLY A 163 -4.90 -9.90 6.34
CA GLY A 163 -5.36 -9.03 7.43
C GLY A 163 -6.80 -8.54 7.19
N GLN A 164 -7.14 -8.20 5.96
CA GLN A 164 -8.48 -7.78 5.59
C GLN A 164 -9.49 -8.92 5.73
N LEU A 165 -9.11 -10.14 5.36
CA LEU A 165 -9.93 -11.31 5.66
C LEU A 165 -10.15 -11.49 7.17
N ILE A 166 -9.11 -11.34 7.98
CA ILE A 166 -9.25 -11.38 9.45
C ILE A 166 -10.23 -10.31 9.95
N LEU A 167 -10.17 -9.09 9.45
CA LEU A 167 -10.98 -7.98 9.97
C LEU A 167 -12.41 -7.98 9.43
N HIS A 168 -12.61 -8.36 8.17
CA HIS A 168 -13.84 -8.10 7.43
C HIS A 168 -14.46 -9.35 6.78
N THR A 169 -14.19 -10.55 7.32
CA THR A 169 -14.79 -11.81 6.82
C THR A 169 -16.32 -11.70 6.70
N ALA A 170 -16.99 -11.12 7.70
CA ALA A 170 -18.45 -11.05 7.73
C ALA A 170 -19.00 -10.10 6.65
N GLU A 171 -18.33 -8.98 6.44
CA GLU A 171 -18.67 -7.98 5.43
C GLU A 171 -18.46 -8.51 4.02
N PHE A 172 -17.34 -9.20 3.76
CA PHE A 172 -17.12 -9.87 2.47
C PHE A 172 -18.16 -10.96 2.20
N LYS A 173 -18.52 -11.75 3.23
CA LYS A 173 -19.61 -12.74 3.14
C LYS A 173 -20.94 -12.06 2.80
N ASN A 174 -21.29 -10.98 3.50
CA ASN A 174 -22.53 -10.24 3.28
C ASN A 174 -22.57 -9.58 1.90
N ALA A 175 -21.41 -9.21 1.36
CA ALA A 175 -21.24 -8.68 0.02
C ALA A 175 -21.27 -9.77 -1.07
N GLY A 176 -21.39 -11.06 -0.70
CA GLY A 176 -21.62 -12.17 -1.64
C GLY A 176 -20.37 -12.93 -2.08
N VAL A 177 -19.20 -12.64 -1.51
CA VAL A 177 -17.99 -13.48 -1.70
C VAL A 177 -18.26 -14.85 -1.09
N LYS A 178 -17.87 -15.95 -1.74
CA LYS A 178 -18.11 -17.31 -1.22
C LYS A 178 -17.01 -17.78 -0.28
N LYS A 179 -17.36 -18.73 0.61
CA LYS A 179 -16.41 -19.42 1.49
C LYS A 179 -15.25 -20.02 0.69
N GLU A 180 -15.57 -20.70 -0.40
CA GLU A 180 -14.59 -21.39 -1.24
C GLU A 180 -13.62 -20.41 -1.90
N GLU A 181 -14.08 -19.21 -2.28
CA GLU A 181 -13.24 -18.16 -2.87
C GLU A 181 -12.24 -17.62 -1.86
N MET A 182 -12.68 -17.33 -0.63
CA MET A 182 -11.80 -16.87 0.45
C MET A 182 -10.76 -17.92 0.82
N LEU A 183 -11.18 -19.19 0.97
CA LEU A 183 -10.29 -20.29 1.32
C LEU A 183 -9.29 -20.60 0.19
N ALA A 184 -9.73 -20.56 -1.07
CA ALA A 184 -8.84 -20.73 -2.20
C ALA A 184 -7.78 -19.62 -2.25
N CYS A 185 -8.18 -18.38 -2.01
CA CYS A 185 -7.26 -17.24 -1.93
C CYS A 185 -6.19 -17.45 -0.85
N LEU A 186 -6.57 -17.82 0.37
CA LEU A 186 -5.62 -18.08 1.47
C LEU A 186 -4.64 -19.20 1.10
N LYS A 187 -5.14 -20.27 0.47
CA LYS A 187 -4.32 -21.39 0.01
C LYS A 187 -3.34 -20.98 -1.10
N THR A 188 -3.76 -20.12 -2.02
CA THR A 188 -2.88 -19.58 -3.06
C THR A 188 -1.74 -18.76 -2.44
N ILE A 189 -2.04 -17.92 -1.43
CA ILE A 189 -1.00 -17.19 -0.70
C ILE A 189 -0.04 -18.16 -0.01
N GLU A 190 -0.54 -19.19 0.69
CA GLU A 190 0.29 -20.21 1.32
C GLU A 190 1.24 -20.90 0.32
N GLN A 191 0.75 -21.19 -0.90
CA GLN A 191 1.57 -21.75 -1.97
C GLN A 191 2.68 -20.79 -2.40
N HIS A 192 2.36 -19.50 -2.59
CA HIS A 192 3.37 -18.48 -2.93
C HIS A 192 4.45 -18.35 -1.85
N LEU A 193 4.08 -18.41 -0.56
CA LEU A 193 5.07 -18.39 0.53
C LEU A 193 6.00 -19.62 0.50
N ALA A 194 5.51 -20.77 0.04
CA ALA A 194 6.30 -21.99 -0.06
C ALA A 194 7.20 -22.03 -1.30
N SER A 195 6.80 -21.44 -2.42
CA SER A 195 7.53 -21.54 -3.70
C SER A 195 8.36 -20.31 -4.07
N ASP A 196 7.84 -19.12 -3.84
CA ASP A 196 8.33 -17.91 -4.52
C ASP A 196 9.54 -17.28 -3.82
N PHE A 197 9.72 -17.58 -2.52
CA PHE A 197 10.80 -17.04 -1.68
C PHE A 197 12.03 -17.97 -1.62
N THR A 198 12.04 -19.06 -2.38
CA THR A 198 13.10 -20.09 -2.33
C THR A 198 14.46 -19.60 -2.83
N GLY A 199 14.46 -18.58 -3.71
CA GLY A 199 15.66 -17.96 -4.29
C GLY A 199 16.48 -17.06 -3.34
N LEU A 200 15.99 -16.80 -2.13
CA LEU A 200 16.67 -15.93 -1.17
C LEU A 200 17.97 -16.56 -0.64
N ASP A 201 19.01 -15.73 -0.54
CA ASP A 201 20.23 -16.03 0.20
C ASP A 201 19.98 -16.04 1.73
N GLU A 202 20.99 -16.46 2.50
CA GLU A 202 20.86 -16.59 3.96
C GLU A 202 20.50 -15.25 4.65
N SER A 203 21.07 -14.14 4.16
CA SER A 203 20.81 -12.80 4.68
C SER A 203 19.38 -12.34 4.41
N GLY A 204 18.89 -12.52 3.18
CA GLY A 204 17.53 -12.17 2.77
C GLY A 204 16.48 -13.00 3.50
N ARG A 205 16.71 -14.30 3.68
CA ARG A 205 15.82 -15.16 4.48
C ARG A 205 15.71 -14.68 5.91
N LYS A 206 16.84 -14.40 6.56
CA LYS A 206 16.87 -13.93 7.95
C LYS A 206 16.18 -12.58 8.11
N TRP A 207 16.33 -11.68 7.13
CA TRP A 207 15.67 -10.38 7.14
C TRP A 207 14.14 -10.47 7.05
N LEU A 208 13.62 -11.48 6.34
CA LEU A 208 12.18 -11.67 6.14
C LEU A 208 11.53 -12.69 7.08
N GLU A 209 12.33 -13.44 7.83
CA GLU A 209 11.86 -14.60 8.62
C GLU A 209 10.70 -14.25 9.55
N GLU A 210 10.82 -13.16 10.31
CA GLU A 210 9.76 -12.74 11.23
C GLU A 210 8.46 -12.40 10.51
N ASP A 211 8.54 -11.73 9.36
CA ASP A 211 7.36 -11.28 8.62
C ASP A 211 6.69 -12.43 7.88
N LEU A 212 7.48 -13.39 7.37
CA LEU A 212 6.96 -14.66 6.83
C LEU A 212 6.27 -15.49 7.92
N GLN A 213 6.87 -15.63 9.10
CA GLN A 213 6.27 -16.35 10.23
C GLN A 213 4.96 -15.70 10.70
N LYS A 214 4.94 -14.37 10.85
CA LYS A 214 3.72 -13.61 11.19
C LYS A 214 2.64 -13.81 10.15
N LEU A 215 2.99 -13.77 8.86
CA LEU A 215 2.04 -13.97 7.78
C LEU A 215 1.45 -15.39 7.78
N SER A 216 2.28 -16.42 7.95
CA SER A 216 1.78 -17.80 8.08
C SER A 216 0.81 -17.97 9.25
N GLY A 217 1.14 -17.41 10.42
CA GLY A 217 0.21 -17.42 11.57
C GLY A 217 -1.10 -16.66 11.31
N ASN A 218 -1.04 -15.57 10.52
CA ASN A 218 -2.23 -14.83 10.11
C ASN A 218 -3.08 -15.62 9.10
N LEU A 219 -2.47 -16.39 8.18
CA LEU A 219 -3.20 -17.25 7.25
C LEU A 219 -4.05 -18.29 8.00
N GLU A 220 -3.45 -18.97 8.99
CA GLU A 220 -4.19 -19.92 9.84
C GLU A 220 -5.34 -19.24 10.59
N LYS A 221 -5.10 -18.02 11.09
CA LYS A 221 -6.14 -17.24 11.77
C LYS A 221 -7.26 -16.86 10.82
N ALA A 222 -6.94 -16.36 9.62
CA ALA A 222 -7.90 -15.99 8.60
C ALA A 222 -8.75 -17.19 8.18
N GLU A 223 -8.13 -18.35 7.97
CA GLU A 223 -8.84 -19.58 7.63
C GLU A 223 -9.88 -19.96 8.69
N ARG A 224 -9.49 -19.94 9.97
CA ARG A 224 -10.42 -20.20 11.08
C ARG A 224 -11.59 -19.22 11.10
N MET A 225 -11.34 -17.94 10.85
CA MET A 225 -12.38 -16.91 10.81
C MET A 225 -13.36 -17.13 9.66
N VAL A 226 -12.86 -17.42 8.47
CA VAL A 226 -13.68 -17.77 7.31
C VAL A 226 -14.53 -19.01 7.59
N ARG A 227 -13.95 -20.08 8.16
CA ARG A 227 -14.72 -21.29 8.49
C ARG A 227 -15.85 -21.00 9.46
N SER A 228 -15.53 -20.34 10.58
CA SER A 228 -16.47 -19.98 11.63
C SER A 228 -17.62 -19.11 11.11
N ALA A 229 -17.32 -18.06 10.34
CA ALA A 229 -18.33 -17.13 9.84
C ALA A 229 -19.38 -17.79 8.93
N TYR A 230 -19.02 -18.87 8.22
CA TYR A 230 -19.95 -19.58 7.34
C TYR A 230 -20.63 -20.78 8.01
N GLU A 231 -20.07 -21.31 9.09
CA GLU A 231 -20.69 -22.39 9.88
C GLU A 231 -21.83 -21.88 10.79
N GLN A 232 -21.76 -20.63 11.23
CA GLN A 232 -22.79 -20.01 12.09
C GLN A 232 -24.18 -19.92 11.42
N ARG A 233 -24.29 -19.99 10.08
CA ARG A 233 -25.60 -19.90 9.39
C ARG A 233 -26.29 -21.26 9.20
N THR A 234 -25.55 -22.36 9.25
CA THR A 234 -26.12 -23.72 9.10
C THR A 234 -26.89 -24.17 10.34
N GLN A 235 -26.85 -23.41 11.44
CA GLN A 235 -27.58 -23.70 12.69
C GLN A 235 -28.83 -22.82 12.88
N GLU A 236 -29.08 -21.84 11.99
CA GLU A 236 -30.23 -20.92 12.07
C GLU A 236 -31.28 -21.15 10.94
N GLU A 237 -31.10 -22.20 10.13
CA GLU A 237 -32.07 -22.69 9.13
C GLU A 237 -32.64 -24.06 9.54
#